data_AF-A0A956BQK4-F1
#
_entry.id   AF-A0A956BQK4-F1
#
_cell.length_a   1.000
_cell.length_b   1.000
_cell.length_c   1.000
_cell.angle_alpha   90.00
_cell.angle_beta   90.00
_cell.angle_gamma   90.00
#
_symmetry.space_group_name_H-M   'P 1'
#
loop_
_entity.id
_entity.type
_entity.pdbx_description
1 polymer ?
#
loop_
_entity_poly.entity_id
_entity_poly.type
_entity_poly.pdbx_seq_one_letter_code
_entity_poly.pdbx_strand_id
1 'polypeptide(L)'
;GVIHGPGLGGTPPHPVEADPDYRSAALCLRCHQATATYPGKSFTCTFDTGEEWKAGPYDDEGRTCVDCHMPPVTRPAALGGPDRTVARHWWRGAGIPKIAGRYPPPEANPYGLGLEVALEGRELVVTATNANAGHMLPTGDPERKVFVTTAFDGTPAHTEVFGQEWTWEPPTKHGDTRLAPRESRVHRVPVPDGAKAAVVVARSERMSEENRA
;
A
#
# COMPACT_ATOMS: atom_id res chain seq x y z
N GLY A 1 -22.19 27.82 -16.69
CA GLY A 1 -22.00 26.42 -16.29
C GLY A 1 -21.61 26.37 -14.83
N VAL A 2 -21.89 25.26 -14.15
CA VAL A 2 -21.48 25.01 -12.76
C VAL A 2 -20.31 24.02 -12.78
N ILE A 3 -19.32 24.23 -11.90
CA ILE A 3 -18.20 23.29 -11.74
C ILE A 3 -18.49 22.41 -10.53
N HIS A 4 -18.46 21.08 -10.70
CA HIS A 4 -18.61 20.14 -9.59
C HIS A 4 -17.26 19.91 -8.90
N GLY A 5 -17.25 19.74 -7.58
CA GLY A 5 -16.02 19.49 -6.84
C GLY A 5 -16.24 18.93 -5.44
N PRO A 6 -15.17 18.65 -4.67
CA PRO A 6 -15.25 17.88 -3.43
C PRO A 6 -15.94 18.59 -2.26
N GLY A 7 -16.35 19.85 -2.42
CA GLY A 7 -17.12 20.57 -1.39
C GLY A 7 -16.39 20.79 -0.06
N LEU A 8 -15.06 20.91 -0.06
CA LEU A 8 -14.24 21.09 1.15
C LEU A 8 -14.27 22.54 1.72
N GLY A 9 -15.16 23.38 1.21
CA GLY A 9 -15.37 24.75 1.69
C GLY A 9 -14.63 25.85 0.91
N GLY A 10 -14.79 27.09 1.39
CA GLY A 10 -14.30 28.33 0.76
C GLY A 10 -15.33 29.01 -0.13
N THR A 11 -15.06 30.26 -0.50
CA THR A 11 -15.90 31.06 -1.43
C THR A 11 -15.29 30.99 -2.83
N PRO A 12 -15.88 30.23 -3.76
CA PRO A 12 -15.36 30.13 -5.12
C PRO A 12 -15.65 31.41 -5.92
N PRO A 13 -14.76 31.81 -6.86
CA PRO A 13 -14.96 33.01 -7.69
C PRO A 13 -16.00 32.81 -8.81
N HIS A 14 -16.52 31.58 -8.97
CA HIS A 14 -17.54 31.18 -9.93
C HIS A 14 -18.47 30.13 -9.30
N PRO A 15 -19.65 29.85 -9.87
CA PRO A 15 -20.54 28.80 -9.36
C PRO A 15 -19.84 27.44 -9.24
N VAL A 16 -19.90 26.85 -8.05
CA VAL A 16 -19.41 25.50 -7.75
C VAL A 16 -20.51 24.75 -7.00
N GLU A 17 -20.72 23.49 -7.36
CA GLU A 17 -21.62 22.57 -6.66
C GLU A 17 -20.79 21.46 -6.02
N ALA A 18 -21.11 21.14 -4.76
CA ALA A 18 -20.46 20.05 -4.07
C ALA A 18 -21.00 18.73 -4.61
N ASP A 19 -20.08 17.85 -5.02
CA ASP A 19 -20.40 16.51 -5.49
C ASP A 19 -19.67 15.48 -4.58
N PRO A 20 -20.42 14.64 -3.85
CA PRO A 20 -19.85 13.67 -2.92
C PRO A 20 -19.00 12.59 -3.62
N ASP A 21 -19.17 12.35 -4.92
CA ASP A 21 -18.41 11.33 -5.65
C ASP A 21 -16.91 11.65 -5.69
N TYR A 22 -16.53 12.93 -5.62
CA TYR A 22 -15.12 13.33 -5.52
C TYR A 22 -14.45 12.94 -4.18
N ARG A 23 -15.24 12.52 -3.19
CA ARG A 23 -14.76 12.05 -1.89
C ARG A 23 -15.06 10.57 -1.65
N SER A 24 -15.67 9.88 -2.61
CA SER A 24 -16.04 8.48 -2.47
C SER A 24 -14.97 7.55 -3.03
N ALA A 25 -14.94 6.30 -2.56
CA ALA A 25 -14.10 5.27 -3.15
C ALA A 25 -14.47 5.01 -4.61
N ALA A 26 -15.73 5.25 -5.01
CA ALA A 26 -16.22 4.98 -6.37
C ALA A 26 -15.41 5.69 -7.46
N LEU A 27 -14.84 6.87 -7.17
CA LEU A 27 -13.92 7.54 -8.09
C LEU A 27 -12.67 6.69 -8.38
N CYS A 28 -12.08 6.09 -7.36
CA CYS A 28 -10.86 5.30 -7.44
C CYS A 28 -11.11 3.89 -7.99
N LEU A 29 -12.24 3.28 -7.62
CA LEU A 29 -12.58 1.90 -7.97
C LEU A 29 -12.81 1.71 -9.48
N ARG A 30 -13.07 2.77 -10.24
CA ARG A 30 -13.13 2.71 -11.72
C ARG A 30 -11.86 2.18 -12.37
N CYS A 31 -10.71 2.31 -11.70
CA CYS A 31 -9.42 1.84 -12.20
C CYS A 31 -8.72 0.88 -11.22
N HIS A 32 -8.93 1.04 -9.92
CA HIS A 32 -8.28 0.20 -8.90
C HIS A 32 -9.06 -1.08 -8.56
N GLN A 33 -10.23 -1.28 -9.15
CA GLN A 33 -10.91 -2.57 -9.22
C GLN A 33 -11.05 -2.96 -10.70
N ALA A 34 -10.01 -3.58 -11.25
CA ALA A 34 -9.90 -3.91 -12.67
C ALA A 34 -9.38 -5.33 -12.86
N THR A 35 -10.31 -6.28 -12.86
CA THR A 35 -10.03 -7.68 -13.20
C THR A 35 -10.65 -8.01 -14.56
N ALA A 36 -9.81 -8.36 -15.53
CA ALA A 36 -10.23 -8.68 -16.90
C ALA A 36 -9.32 -9.73 -17.52
N THR A 37 -9.93 -10.72 -18.16
CA THR A 37 -9.25 -11.75 -18.96
C THR A 37 -9.72 -11.65 -20.40
N TYR A 38 -8.78 -11.68 -21.35
CA TYR A 38 -9.09 -11.59 -22.78
C TYR A 38 -8.85 -12.94 -23.46
N PRO A 39 -9.89 -13.60 -23.99
CA PRO A 39 -9.74 -14.89 -24.67
C PRO A 39 -8.67 -14.83 -25.78
N GLY A 40 -7.74 -15.79 -25.78
CA GLY A 40 -6.66 -15.86 -26.75
C GLY A 40 -5.51 -14.85 -26.54
N LYS A 41 -5.48 -14.14 -25.42
CA LYS A 41 -4.33 -13.32 -24.98
C LYS A 41 -3.78 -13.88 -23.67
N SER A 42 -2.46 -13.83 -23.49
CA SER A 42 -1.79 -14.16 -22.22
C SER A 42 -1.91 -13.03 -21.18
N PHE A 43 -2.50 -11.89 -21.55
CA PHE A 43 -2.64 -10.75 -20.65
C PHE A 43 -3.92 -10.86 -19.82
N THR A 44 -3.75 -11.01 -18.51
CA THR A 44 -4.80 -10.81 -17.50
C THR A 44 -4.52 -9.53 -16.76
N CYS A 45 -5.50 -8.64 -16.71
CA CYS A 45 -5.51 -7.51 -15.78
C CYS A 45 -6.12 -8.01 -14.47
N THR A 46 -5.43 -7.84 -13.35
CA THR A 46 -5.95 -8.26 -12.04
C THR A 46 -5.52 -7.26 -10.99
N PHE A 47 -6.35 -6.25 -10.82
CA PHE A 47 -6.29 -5.28 -9.72
C PHE A 47 -7.55 -5.45 -8.89
N ASP A 48 -7.43 -6.10 -7.74
CA ASP A 48 -8.56 -6.44 -6.87
C ASP A 48 -8.65 -5.53 -5.62
N THR A 49 -7.96 -4.39 -5.65
CA THR A 49 -7.81 -3.49 -4.49
C THR A 49 -9.14 -3.03 -3.91
N GLY A 50 -10.17 -2.90 -4.76
CA GLY A 50 -11.50 -2.49 -4.32
C GLY A 50 -12.18 -3.53 -3.46
N GLU A 51 -12.25 -4.76 -3.93
CA GLU A 51 -12.86 -5.86 -3.17
C GLU A 51 -12.02 -6.20 -1.94
N GLU A 52 -10.69 -6.12 -2.03
CA GLU A 52 -9.79 -6.24 -0.89
C GLU A 52 -10.04 -5.18 0.19
N TRP A 53 -10.37 -3.94 -0.21
CA TRP A 53 -10.71 -2.86 0.73
C TRP A 53 -12.08 -3.07 1.36
N LYS A 54 -13.09 -3.42 0.56
CA LYS A 54 -14.45 -3.71 1.05
C LYS A 54 -14.51 -4.90 2.00
N ALA A 55 -13.65 -5.91 1.79
CA ALA A 55 -13.54 -7.05 2.68
C ALA A 55 -12.82 -6.70 4.00
N GLY A 56 -12.13 -5.57 4.05
CA GLY A 56 -11.47 -5.05 5.24
C GLY A 56 -12.40 -4.17 6.10
N PRO A 57 -11.98 -3.82 7.32
CA PRO A 57 -12.80 -3.05 8.25
C PRO A 57 -12.93 -1.56 7.91
N TYR A 58 -12.16 -1.06 6.94
CA TYR A 58 -12.02 0.37 6.71
C TYR A 58 -13.24 0.97 5.99
N ASP A 59 -13.91 0.22 5.12
CA ASP A 59 -15.17 0.67 4.49
C ASP A 59 -16.27 0.85 5.55
N ASP A 60 -16.43 -0.14 6.44
CA ASP A 60 -17.38 -0.09 7.56
C ASP A 60 -17.08 1.07 8.54
N GLU A 61 -15.82 1.49 8.65
CA GLU A 61 -15.38 2.65 9.43
C GLU A 61 -15.58 3.99 8.71
N GLY A 62 -16.13 3.97 7.49
CA GLY A 62 -16.31 5.16 6.65
C GLY A 62 -15.00 5.73 6.12
N ARG A 63 -13.90 4.96 6.13
CA ARG A 63 -12.59 5.37 5.62
C ARG A 63 -12.41 4.91 4.19
N THR A 64 -12.33 5.87 3.29
CA THR A 64 -12.19 5.67 1.85
C THR A 64 -10.73 5.79 1.40
N CYS A 65 -10.51 5.51 0.11
CA CYS A 65 -9.24 5.76 -0.55
C CYS A 65 -8.79 7.23 -0.41
N VAL A 66 -9.73 8.17 -0.46
CA VAL A 66 -9.47 9.62 -0.42
C VAL A 66 -8.91 10.04 0.93
N ASP A 67 -9.39 9.47 2.04
CA ASP A 67 -8.95 9.83 3.39
C ASP A 67 -7.46 9.57 3.61
N CYS A 68 -6.95 8.47 3.04
CA CYS A 68 -5.55 8.07 3.18
C CYS A 68 -4.66 8.59 2.04
N HIS A 69 -5.12 8.54 0.78
CA HIS A 69 -4.30 8.90 -0.39
C HIS A 69 -4.42 10.37 -0.79
N MET A 70 -5.43 11.06 -0.28
CA MET A 70 -5.70 12.47 -0.53
C MET A 70 -6.01 13.27 0.75
N PRO A 71 -5.17 13.17 1.81
CA PRO A 71 -5.50 13.73 3.11
C PRO A 71 -5.73 15.24 3.04
N PRO A 72 -6.64 15.79 3.86
CA PRO A 72 -6.94 17.21 3.86
C PRO A 72 -5.72 18.04 4.30
N VAL A 73 -5.56 19.21 3.70
CA VAL A 73 -4.56 20.21 4.07
C VAL A 73 -5.14 21.61 3.93
N THR A 74 -4.75 22.51 4.82
CA THR A 74 -5.10 23.93 4.74
C THR A 74 -4.04 24.66 3.93
N ARG A 75 -4.41 25.16 2.75
CA ARG A 75 -3.56 25.97 1.87
C ARG A 75 -4.42 26.65 0.78
N PRO A 76 -3.86 27.58 -0.01
CA PRO A 76 -4.56 28.09 -1.17
C PRO A 76 -4.74 26.98 -2.22
N ALA A 77 -5.92 26.88 -2.83
CA ALA A 77 -6.13 25.96 -3.96
C ALA A 77 -5.41 26.42 -5.24
N ALA A 78 -5.13 27.72 -5.34
CA ALA A 78 -4.37 28.36 -6.40
C ALA A 78 -3.47 29.45 -5.80
N LEU A 79 -2.34 29.74 -6.45
CA LEU A 79 -1.41 30.78 -6.01
C LEU A 79 -2.14 32.12 -5.83
N GLY A 80 -1.90 32.79 -4.70
CA GLY A 80 -2.52 34.08 -4.36
C GLY A 80 -3.98 33.98 -3.87
N GLY A 81 -4.57 32.78 -3.81
CA GLY A 81 -5.89 32.57 -3.22
C GLY A 81 -5.88 32.52 -1.69
N PRO A 82 -7.05 32.60 -1.04
CA PRO A 82 -7.17 32.39 0.38
C PRO A 82 -6.93 30.92 0.75
N ASP A 83 -6.46 30.70 1.98
CA ASP A 83 -6.38 29.38 2.57
C ASP A 83 -7.77 28.76 2.68
N ARG A 84 -7.84 27.47 2.31
CA ARG A 84 -9.03 26.64 2.50
C ARG A 84 -8.61 25.19 2.67
N THR A 85 -9.52 24.36 3.16
CA THR A 85 -9.32 22.92 3.17
C THR A 85 -9.31 22.40 1.74
N VAL A 86 -8.22 21.75 1.33
CA VAL A 86 -8.08 21.09 0.02
C VAL A 86 -7.56 19.67 0.20
N ALA A 87 -7.87 18.81 -0.77
CA ALA A 87 -7.32 17.47 -0.81
C ALA A 87 -5.86 17.48 -1.31
N ARG A 88 -4.97 16.82 -0.58
CA ARG A 88 -3.55 16.75 -0.94
C ARG A 88 -3.32 15.62 -1.94
N HIS A 89 -3.00 15.94 -3.18
CA HIS A 89 -2.83 14.96 -4.26
C HIS A 89 -1.49 14.22 -4.20
N TRP A 90 -1.21 13.56 -3.07
CA TRP A 90 0.02 12.77 -2.90
C TRP A 90 -0.06 11.41 -3.58
N TRP A 91 -1.26 10.80 -3.60
CA TRP A 91 -1.55 9.56 -4.34
C TRP A 91 -0.50 8.48 -4.05
N ARG A 92 -0.29 8.27 -2.75
CA ARG A 92 0.71 7.37 -2.23
C ARG A 92 0.55 5.96 -2.83
N GLY A 93 1.65 5.35 -3.25
CA GLY A 93 1.67 3.97 -3.74
C GLY A 93 2.59 3.07 -2.89
N ALA A 94 3.34 2.19 -3.55
CA ALA A 94 4.21 1.19 -2.93
C ALA A 94 5.44 1.72 -2.16
N GLY A 95 5.58 3.04 -1.96
CA GLY A 95 6.77 3.64 -1.33
C GLY A 95 8.06 3.48 -2.14
N ILE A 96 7.98 2.96 -3.37
CA ILE A 96 9.11 2.84 -4.31
C ILE A 96 9.35 4.23 -4.93
N PRO A 97 10.54 4.84 -4.73
CA PRO A 97 10.79 6.19 -5.19
C PRO A 97 10.98 6.19 -6.71
N LYS A 98 10.51 7.26 -7.37
CA LYS A 98 10.71 7.45 -8.82
C LYS A 98 12.16 7.80 -9.16
N ILE A 99 12.88 8.38 -8.21
CA ILE A 99 14.31 8.70 -8.30
C ILE A 99 14.98 8.03 -7.11
N ALA A 100 16.00 7.20 -7.35
CA ALA A 100 16.73 6.50 -6.30
C ALA A 100 17.18 7.47 -5.19
N GLY A 101 16.96 7.08 -3.93
CA GLY A 101 17.29 7.89 -2.76
C GLY A 101 16.35 9.07 -2.47
N ARG A 102 15.36 9.36 -3.34
CA ARG A 102 14.39 10.44 -3.10
C ARG A 102 13.05 9.88 -2.66
N TYR A 103 12.92 9.72 -1.35
CA TYR A 103 11.67 9.33 -0.72
C TYR A 103 10.85 10.57 -0.33
N PRO A 104 9.52 10.53 -0.47
CA PRO A 104 8.67 11.53 0.14
C PRO A 104 8.84 11.50 1.67
N PRO A 105 8.56 12.61 2.37
CA PRO A 105 8.70 12.67 3.82
C PRO A 105 7.78 11.64 4.50
N PRO A 106 8.11 11.12 5.69
CA PRO A 106 7.34 10.06 6.35
C PRO A 106 5.86 10.40 6.56
N GLU A 107 5.54 11.66 6.81
CA GLU A 107 4.17 12.15 6.96
C GLU A 107 3.37 12.05 5.66
N ALA A 108 4.06 12.03 4.52
CA ALA A 108 3.48 11.77 3.21
C ALA A 108 3.43 10.28 2.85
N ASN A 109 4.05 9.41 3.65
CA ASN A 109 4.28 8.02 3.30
C ASN A 109 4.35 7.08 4.52
N PRO A 110 3.37 7.07 5.43
CA PRO A 110 3.39 6.19 6.61
C PRO A 110 3.35 4.72 6.17
N TYR A 111 4.37 3.92 6.46
CA TYR A 111 4.48 2.55 5.96
C TYR A 111 3.21 1.71 6.19
N GLY A 112 2.78 0.96 5.17
CA GLY A 112 1.66 0.02 5.30
C GLY A 112 1.98 -1.11 6.27
N LEU A 113 3.23 -1.59 6.25
CA LEU A 113 3.76 -2.61 7.15
C LEU A 113 4.27 -1.98 8.45
N GLY A 114 3.81 -2.49 9.59
CA GLY A 114 4.47 -2.36 10.89
C GLY A 114 5.35 -3.58 11.17
N LEU A 115 6.49 -3.36 11.80
CA LEU A 115 7.39 -4.41 12.26
C LEU A 115 7.68 -4.23 13.74
N GLU A 116 7.43 -5.29 14.50
CA GLU A 116 7.84 -5.39 15.90
C GLU A 116 8.82 -6.56 16.04
N VAL A 117 9.86 -6.36 16.83
CA VAL A 117 10.93 -7.35 17.01
C VAL A 117 11.22 -7.52 18.49
N ALA A 118 11.22 -8.77 18.96
CA ALA A 118 11.56 -9.13 20.32
C ALA A 118 12.56 -10.29 20.34
N LEU A 119 13.39 -10.35 21.37
CA LEU A 119 14.24 -11.51 21.65
C LEU A 119 13.56 -12.36 22.71
N GLU A 120 13.21 -13.59 22.38
CA GLU A 120 12.64 -14.57 23.31
C GLU A 120 13.58 -15.76 23.44
N GLY A 121 14.32 -15.81 24.55
CA GLY A 121 15.36 -16.82 24.75
C GLY A 121 16.43 -16.74 23.67
N ARG A 122 16.46 -17.74 22.78
CA ARG A 122 17.40 -17.84 21.66
C ARG A 122 16.74 -17.62 20.29
N GLU A 123 15.57 -17.01 20.25
CA GLU A 123 14.86 -16.72 19.02
C GLU A 123 14.57 -15.22 18.90
N LEU A 124 14.82 -14.68 17.70
CA LEU A 124 14.31 -13.38 17.32
C LEU A 124 12.88 -13.56 16.80
N VAL A 125 11.90 -13.00 17.51
CA VAL A 125 10.49 -13.02 17.15
C VAL A 125 10.17 -11.74 16.38
N VAL A 126 9.72 -11.89 15.14
CA VAL A 126 9.38 -10.78 14.26
C VAL A 126 7.89 -10.84 13.96
N THR A 127 7.17 -9.79 14.34
CA THR A 127 5.75 -9.61 14.04
C THR A 127 5.62 -8.59 12.91
N ALA A 128 5.05 -9.03 11.79
CA ALA A 128 4.76 -8.19 10.65
C ALA A 128 3.25 -7.94 10.56
N THR A 129 2.84 -6.68 10.61
CA THR A 129 1.42 -6.30 10.63
C THR A 129 1.09 -5.39 9.46
N ASN A 130 -0.02 -5.65 8.76
CA ASN A 130 -0.62 -4.65 7.89
C ASN A 130 -1.29 -3.57 8.75
N ALA A 131 -0.47 -2.62 9.22
CA ALA A 131 -0.85 -1.64 10.23
C ALA A 131 -1.70 -0.51 9.65
N ASN A 132 -1.44 -0.10 8.40
CA ASN A 132 -1.99 1.14 7.83
C ASN A 132 -2.63 0.99 6.45
N ALA A 133 -2.64 -0.19 5.81
CA ALA A 133 -3.32 -0.37 4.54
C ALA A 133 -4.76 -0.88 4.74
N GLY A 134 -5.72 -0.22 4.08
CA GLY A 134 -7.13 -0.60 4.14
C GLY A 134 -7.51 -1.77 3.23
N HIS A 135 -6.55 -2.30 2.47
CA HIS A 135 -6.64 -3.41 1.53
C HIS A 135 -5.49 -4.41 1.82
N MET A 136 -5.37 -5.48 1.05
CA MET A 136 -4.25 -6.42 1.18
C MET A 136 -2.90 -5.70 1.01
N LEU A 137 -1.85 -6.18 1.69
CA LEU A 137 -0.51 -5.64 1.60
C LEU A 137 0.47 -6.69 1.03
N PRO A 138 1.09 -6.45 -0.15
CA PRO A 138 0.80 -5.38 -1.11
C PRO A 138 -0.47 -5.62 -1.97
N THR A 139 -1.18 -4.56 -2.37
CA THR A 139 -2.31 -4.63 -3.32
C THR A 139 -1.89 -4.25 -4.74
N GLY A 140 -2.81 -4.44 -5.68
CA GLY A 140 -2.73 -3.98 -7.05
C GLY A 140 -2.04 -5.00 -7.94
N ASP A 141 -0.95 -4.58 -8.59
CA ASP A 141 -0.15 -5.44 -9.48
C ASP A 141 0.26 -6.74 -8.74
N PRO A 142 -0.15 -7.94 -9.21
CA PRO A 142 0.06 -9.19 -8.49
C PRO A 142 1.53 -9.59 -8.33
N GLU A 143 2.42 -9.01 -9.14
CA GLU A 143 3.86 -9.25 -9.06
C GLU A 143 4.52 -8.52 -7.87
N ARG A 144 3.79 -7.59 -7.23
CA ARG A 144 4.31 -6.87 -6.07
C ARG A 144 4.54 -7.81 -4.89
N LYS A 145 5.72 -7.63 -4.29
CA LYS A 145 6.14 -8.37 -3.09
C LYS A 145 6.60 -7.41 -2.00
N VAL A 146 6.41 -7.82 -0.76
CA VAL A 146 7.09 -7.24 0.40
C VAL A 146 7.95 -8.33 1.04
N PHE A 147 9.23 -8.04 1.18
CA PHE A 147 10.22 -8.93 1.80
C PHE A 147 10.55 -8.41 3.19
N VAL A 148 10.54 -9.29 4.19
CA VAL A 148 11.03 -9.00 5.54
C VAL A 148 12.22 -9.89 5.80
N THR A 149 13.42 -9.32 5.71
CA THR A 149 14.68 -10.06 5.87
C THR A 149 15.26 -9.82 7.26
N THR A 150 15.53 -10.90 7.97
CA THR A 150 16.30 -10.93 9.20
C THR A 150 17.74 -11.32 8.88
N ALA A 151 18.70 -10.52 9.34
CA ALA A 151 20.13 -10.78 9.22
C ALA A 151 20.83 -10.69 10.58
N PHE A 152 21.78 -11.58 10.83
CA PHE A 152 22.66 -11.54 12.00
C PHE A 152 24.07 -11.17 11.58
N ASP A 153 24.66 -10.17 12.21
CA ASP A 153 26.02 -9.67 11.91
C ASP A 153 26.27 -9.44 10.40
N GLY A 154 25.24 -8.95 9.70
CA GLY A 154 25.28 -8.68 8.25
C GLY A 154 24.97 -9.88 7.35
N THR A 155 24.80 -11.09 7.90
CA THR A 155 24.46 -12.30 7.13
C THR A 155 22.95 -12.55 7.17
N PRO A 156 22.25 -12.57 6.01
CA PRO A 156 20.83 -12.93 5.96
C PRO A 156 20.60 -14.35 6.50
N ALA A 157 19.64 -14.50 7.40
CA ALA A 157 19.28 -15.76 8.03
C ALA A 157 17.87 -16.24 7.63
N HIS A 158 16.94 -15.31 7.41
CA HIS A 158 15.57 -15.62 7.02
C HIS A 158 14.96 -14.47 6.23
N THR A 159 14.13 -14.78 5.24
CA THR A 159 13.31 -13.79 4.53
C THR A 159 11.88 -14.31 4.43
N GLU A 160 10.96 -13.59 5.07
CA GLU A 160 9.51 -13.79 4.89
C GLU A 160 9.04 -12.97 3.68
N VAL A 161 8.17 -13.55 2.85
CA VAL A 161 7.66 -12.91 1.63
C VAL A 161 6.14 -12.81 1.68
N PHE A 162 5.64 -11.58 1.59
CA PHE A 162 4.21 -11.28 1.46
C PHE A 162 3.89 -10.90 0.02
N GLY A 163 3.07 -11.70 -0.66
CA GLY A 163 2.69 -11.45 -2.04
C GLY A 163 1.89 -12.58 -2.67
N GLN A 164 1.58 -12.44 -3.95
CA GLN A 164 0.82 -13.46 -4.69
C GLN A 164 1.74 -14.30 -5.58
N GLU A 165 1.41 -15.56 -5.79
CA GLU A 165 2.15 -16.46 -6.69
C GLU A 165 1.27 -16.81 -7.90
N TRP A 166 1.83 -16.60 -9.10
CA TRP A 166 1.12 -16.68 -10.36
C TRP A 166 1.94 -17.45 -11.40
N THR A 167 1.27 -18.30 -12.17
CA THR A 167 1.76 -18.73 -13.48
C THR A 167 1.16 -17.81 -14.52
N TRP A 168 1.92 -17.34 -15.51
CA TRP A 168 1.41 -16.37 -16.51
C TRP A 168 0.94 -17.01 -17.83
N GLU A 169 1.19 -18.30 -18.04
CA GLU A 169 0.82 -19.02 -19.26
C GLU A 169 0.12 -20.36 -18.95
N PRO A 170 -1.20 -20.35 -18.70
CA PRO A 170 -2.10 -19.20 -18.58
C PRO A 170 -2.06 -18.51 -17.20
N PRO A 171 -2.47 -17.23 -17.10
CA PRO A 171 -2.54 -16.49 -15.83
C PRO A 171 -3.40 -17.20 -14.78
N THR A 172 -2.75 -17.81 -13.80
CA THR A 172 -3.41 -18.55 -12.71
C THR A 172 -2.72 -18.27 -11.39
N LYS A 173 -3.49 -17.77 -10.42
CA LYS A 173 -3.02 -17.58 -9.04
C LYS A 173 -3.02 -18.92 -8.31
N HIS A 174 -1.90 -19.26 -7.69
CA HIS A 174 -1.75 -20.50 -6.91
C HIS A 174 -1.29 -20.27 -5.47
N GLY A 175 -0.93 -19.05 -5.10
CA GLY A 175 -0.58 -18.69 -3.73
C GLY A 175 -0.92 -17.23 -3.40
N ASP A 176 -1.25 -16.98 -2.14
CA ASP A 176 -1.38 -15.63 -1.58
C ASP A 176 -0.93 -15.62 -0.12
N THR A 177 0.20 -15.00 0.14
CA THR A 177 0.72 -14.80 1.50
C THR A 177 0.57 -13.35 1.95
N ARG A 178 -0.11 -12.49 1.19
CA ARG A 178 -0.29 -11.08 1.57
C ARG A 178 -1.02 -10.96 2.91
N LEU A 179 -0.81 -9.81 3.54
CA LEU A 179 -1.46 -9.50 4.81
C LEU A 179 -2.76 -8.73 4.56
N ALA A 180 -3.88 -9.28 5.03
CA ALA A 180 -5.16 -8.57 5.07
C ALA A 180 -5.07 -7.33 6.00
N PRO A 181 -5.97 -6.35 5.88
CA PRO A 181 -5.98 -5.19 6.76
C PRO A 181 -5.97 -5.61 8.24
N ARG A 182 -5.02 -5.07 9.03
CA ARG A 182 -4.78 -5.41 10.45
C ARG A 182 -4.33 -6.84 10.74
N GLU A 183 -4.13 -7.68 9.72
CA GLU A 183 -3.54 -9.00 9.91
C GLU A 183 -2.09 -8.85 10.40
N SER A 184 -1.71 -9.71 11.35
CA SER A 184 -0.35 -9.85 11.84
C SER A 184 0.14 -11.26 11.61
N ARG A 185 1.38 -11.42 11.13
CA ARG A 185 2.06 -12.71 11.02
C ARG A 185 3.36 -12.69 11.80
N VAL A 186 3.57 -13.73 12.59
CA VAL A 186 4.76 -13.90 13.42
C VAL A 186 5.65 -14.95 12.79
N HIS A 187 6.94 -14.66 12.67
CA HIS A 187 7.96 -15.67 12.40
C HIS A 187 9.06 -15.60 13.46
N ARG A 188 9.67 -16.75 13.72
CA ARG A 188 10.73 -16.93 14.73
C ARG A 188 12.00 -17.35 14.02
N VAL A 189 13.08 -16.63 14.27
CA VAL A 189 14.39 -16.91 13.67
C VAL A 189 15.36 -17.29 14.78
N PRO A 190 15.90 -18.52 14.81
CA PRO A 190 16.91 -18.91 15.77
C PRO A 190 18.13 -17.98 15.69
N VAL A 191 18.59 -17.49 16.85
CA VAL A 191 19.78 -16.66 16.96
C VAL A 191 21.03 -17.56 16.92
N PRO A 192 21.91 -17.38 15.91
CA PRO A 192 23.14 -18.15 15.82
C PRO A 192 24.05 -17.96 17.04
N ASP A 193 24.82 -19.00 17.38
CA ASP A 193 25.82 -18.89 18.45
C ASP A 193 26.84 -17.79 18.15
N GLY A 194 27.07 -16.93 19.13
CA GLY A 194 28.03 -15.83 19.03
C GLY A 194 27.55 -14.62 18.22
N ALA A 195 26.30 -14.64 17.72
CA ALA A 195 25.73 -13.49 17.03
C ALA A 195 25.67 -12.26 17.94
N LYS A 196 26.11 -11.09 17.45
CA LYS A 196 26.20 -9.87 18.27
C LYS A 196 25.11 -8.85 17.95
N ALA A 197 24.63 -8.83 16.72
CA ALA A 197 23.59 -7.93 16.26
C ALA A 197 22.60 -8.64 15.33
N ALA A 198 21.35 -8.22 15.39
CA ALA A 198 20.31 -8.58 14.44
C ALA A 198 19.75 -7.32 13.78
N VAL A 199 19.46 -7.42 12.48
CA VAL A 199 18.80 -6.36 11.71
C VAL A 199 17.63 -6.98 10.97
N VAL A 200 16.45 -6.39 11.11
CA VAL A 200 15.24 -6.75 10.36
C VAL A 200 14.90 -5.62 9.41
N VAL A 201 14.79 -5.91 8.12
CA VAL A 201 14.51 -4.90 7.09
C VAL A 201 13.32 -5.34 6.24
N ALA A 202 12.33 -4.46 6.11
CA ALA A 202 11.27 -4.60 5.13
C ALA A 202 11.63 -3.87 3.82
N ARG A 203 11.39 -4.53 2.68
CA ARG A 203 11.55 -3.94 1.35
C ARG A 203 10.31 -4.24 0.50
N SER A 204 9.82 -3.24 -0.22
CA SER A 204 8.77 -3.43 -1.23
C SER A 204 9.40 -3.44 -2.62
N GLU A 205 9.05 -4.44 -3.42
CA GLU A 205 9.51 -4.57 -4.79
C GLU A 205 8.32 -4.74 -5.73
N ARG A 206 8.50 -4.29 -6.99
CA ARG A 206 7.47 -4.46 -8.02
C ARG A 206 7.48 -5.87 -8.60
N MET A 207 8.65 -6.46 -8.79
CA MET A 207 8.87 -7.77 -9.40
C MET A 207 9.93 -8.50 -8.58
N SER A 208 9.79 -9.81 -8.40
CA SER A 208 10.82 -10.65 -7.80
C SER A 208 12.10 -10.63 -8.65
N GLU A 209 13.23 -11.06 -8.09
CA GLU A 209 14.47 -11.20 -8.87
C GLU A 209 14.31 -12.15 -10.06
N GLU A 210 13.49 -13.20 -9.91
CA GLU A 210 13.16 -14.15 -10.98
C GLU A 210 12.42 -13.50 -12.16
N ASN A 211 11.56 -12.51 -11.89
CA ASN A 211 10.76 -11.82 -12.91
C ASN A 211 11.44 -10.55 -13.46
N ARG A 212 12.68 -10.24 -13.05
CA ARG A 212 13.41 -9.04 -13.51
C ARG A 212 14.15 -9.19 -14.85
N ALA A 213 14.19 -10.39 -15.42
CA ALA A 213 14.84 -10.69 -16.71
C ALA A 213 14.05 -10.11 -17.90
#